data_AF-A0A8X7S9P7-F1
#
_entry.id   AF-A0A8X7S9P7-F1
#
_cell.length_a   1.000
_cell.length_b   1.000
_cell.length_c   1.000
_cell.angle_alpha   90.00
_cell.angle_beta   90.00
_cell.angle_gamma   90.00
#
_symmetry.space_group_name_H-M   'P 1'
#
loop_
_entity.id
_entity.type
_entity.pdbx_description
1 polymer ?
#
loop_
_entity_poly.entity_id
_entity_poly.type
_entity_poly.pdbx_seq_one_letter_code
_entity_poly.pdbx_strand_id
1 'polypeptide(L)'
;MAIHDVVQLVRADVSTITLGVAVSTASIILGVVTKGKRFAMPNMRIMIHQPLRGASGQAIDVEIQPKEFMHNKNNVTSIIDGYCSGRSFDQVLKDIDRDQY
;
A
#
# COMPACT_ATOMS: atom_id res chain seq x y z
N MET A 1 -3.67 -2.98 7.65
CA MET A 1 -4.02 -1.55 7.61
C MET A 1 -3.94 -0.84 8.94
N ALA A 2 -3.96 -1.53 10.09
CA ALA A 2 -3.91 -0.89 11.41
C ALA A 2 -2.87 0.25 11.59
N ILE A 3 -1.64 0.13 11.07
CA ILE A 3 -0.63 1.20 11.18
C ILE A 3 -1.07 2.46 10.43
N HIS A 4 -1.62 2.32 9.21
CA HIS A 4 -2.21 3.43 8.47
C HIS A 4 -3.31 4.10 9.28
N ASP A 5 -4.21 3.30 9.88
CA ASP A 5 -5.34 3.84 10.64
C ASP A 5 -4.87 4.59 11.89
N VAL A 6 -3.83 4.09 12.56
CA VAL A 6 -3.17 4.80 13.66
C VAL A 6 -2.56 6.12 13.19
N VAL A 7 -1.87 6.14 12.05
CA VAL A 7 -1.32 7.37 11.47
C VAL A 7 -2.41 8.41 11.18
N GLN A 8 -3.59 7.98 10.72
CA GLN A 8 -4.74 8.87 10.48
C GLN A 8 -5.46 9.29 11.78
N LEU A 9 -5.43 8.44 12.81
CA LEU A 9 -6.11 8.67 14.10
C LEU A 9 -5.35 9.64 15.01
N VAL A 10 -4.01 9.58 15.01
CA VAL A 10 -3.20 10.41 15.89
C VAL A 10 -3.26 11.88 15.48
N ARG A 11 -3.39 12.78 16.48
CA ARG A 11 -3.38 14.24 16.24
C ARG A 11 -2.00 14.79 15.90
N ALA A 12 -0.96 14.09 16.31
CA ALA A 12 0.42 14.51 16.05
C ALA A 12 0.81 14.15 14.62
N ASP A 13 1.53 15.06 13.96
CA ASP A 13 2.14 14.75 12.66
C ASP A 13 3.12 13.59 12.78
N VAL A 14 3.00 12.62 11.87
CA VAL A 14 3.89 11.46 11.82
C VAL A 14 4.94 11.69 10.73
N SER A 15 6.20 11.45 11.09
CA SER A 15 7.35 11.53 10.18
C SER A 15 7.92 10.13 9.95
N THR A 16 8.44 9.88 8.74
CA THR A 16 9.15 8.65 8.41
C THR A 16 10.54 8.96 7.88
N ILE A 17 11.52 8.14 8.26
CA ILE A 17 12.86 8.15 7.68
C ILE A 17 13.13 6.73 7.18
N THR A 18 13.18 6.57 5.87
CA THR A 18 13.33 5.27 5.22
C THR A 18 14.78 5.02 4.86
N LEU A 19 15.32 3.89 5.32
CA LEU A 19 16.68 3.43 5.02
C LEU A 19 16.63 2.05 4.40
N GLY A 20 17.54 1.78 3.45
CA GLY A 20 17.65 0.49 2.78
C GLY A 20 16.50 0.24 1.80
N VAL A 21 15.36 -0.24 2.30
CA VAL A 21 14.23 -0.63 1.44
C VAL A 21 12.88 -0.46 2.14
N ALA A 22 11.88 0.04 1.40
CA ALA A 22 10.47 0.00 1.77
C ALA A 22 9.68 -0.78 0.71
N VAL A 23 9.28 -2.00 1.03
CA VAL A 23 8.59 -2.93 0.12
C VAL A 23 7.19 -3.22 0.63
N SER A 24 6.22 -3.37 -0.27
CA SER A 24 4.87 -3.84 0.06
C SER A 24 4.18 -2.89 1.06
N THR A 25 3.63 -3.39 2.17
CA THR A 25 2.97 -2.54 3.17
C THR A 25 3.87 -1.42 3.71
N ALA A 26 5.19 -1.59 3.72
CA ALA A 26 6.11 -0.54 4.17
C ALA A 26 6.14 0.67 3.22
N SER A 27 6.05 0.46 1.90
CA SER A 27 5.98 1.58 0.94
C SER A 27 4.66 2.34 1.07
N ILE A 28 3.57 1.63 1.42
CA ILE A 28 2.29 2.26 1.73
C ILE A 28 2.40 3.13 2.98
N ILE A 29 3.00 2.62 4.06
CA ILE A 29 3.18 3.37 5.32
C ILE A 29 4.01 4.64 5.08
N LEU A 30 5.06 4.55 4.26
CA LEU A 30 5.85 5.71 3.85
C LEU A 30 5.01 6.76 3.10
N GLY A 31 4.07 6.33 2.27
CA GLY A 31 3.20 7.21 1.49
C GLY A 31 2.17 7.98 2.31
N VAL A 32 1.53 7.29 3.28
CA VAL A 32 0.33 7.76 4.01
C VAL A 32 0.63 8.69 5.20
N VAL A 33 1.88 8.79 5.63
CA VAL A 33 2.29 9.74 6.69
C VAL A 33 2.27 11.20 6.19
N THR A 34 2.36 12.14 7.14
CA THR A 34 2.18 13.58 6.90
C THR A 34 2.98 14.07 5.69
N LYS A 35 2.28 14.69 4.72
CA LYS A 35 2.90 15.26 3.52
C LYS A 35 3.98 16.27 3.92
N GLY A 36 5.16 16.14 3.31
CA GLY A 36 6.33 16.95 3.64
C GLY A 36 7.21 16.39 4.78
N LYS A 37 6.77 15.32 5.47
CA LYS A 37 7.54 14.61 6.51
C LYS A 37 7.86 13.15 6.12
N ARG A 38 7.98 12.91 4.81
CA ARG A 38 8.27 11.61 4.20
C ARG A 38 9.71 11.62 3.71
N PHE A 39 10.64 11.10 4.50
CA PHE A 39 12.07 11.14 4.20
C PHE A 39 12.57 9.77 3.73
N ALA A 40 13.45 9.79 2.74
CA ALA A 40 14.08 8.61 2.15
C ALA A 40 15.56 8.89 1.95
N MET A 41 16.42 7.96 2.39
CA MET A 41 17.86 8.08 2.15
C MET A 41 18.19 7.91 0.66
N PRO A 42 19.29 8.52 0.15
CA PRO A 42 19.57 8.56 -1.29
C PRO A 42 19.68 7.20 -1.99
N ASN A 43 20.13 6.18 -1.27
CA ASN A 43 20.34 4.84 -1.82
C ASN A 43 19.17 3.88 -1.53
N MET A 44 18.09 4.37 -0.91
CA MET A 44 16.98 3.51 -0.56
C MET A 44 16.16 3.13 -1.79
N ARG A 45 15.45 2.00 -1.72
CA ARG A 45 14.54 1.55 -2.77
C ARG A 45 13.12 1.45 -2.22
N ILE A 46 12.14 1.86 -3.02
CA ILE A 46 10.72 1.63 -2.75
C ILE A 46 10.28 0.54 -3.70
N MET A 47 9.40 -0.35 -3.25
CA MET A 47 8.71 -1.27 -4.14
C MET A 47 7.24 -1.34 -3.77
N ILE A 48 6.40 -1.20 -4.79
CA ILE A 48 4.95 -1.35 -4.70
C ILE A 48 4.54 -2.57 -5.53
N HIS A 49 3.54 -3.28 -5.03
CA HIS A 49 2.90 -4.40 -5.71
C HIS A 49 1.51 -4.61 -5.10
N GLN A 50 0.67 -5.33 -5.82
CA GLN A 50 -0.66 -5.69 -5.35
C GLN A 50 -0.56 -6.60 -4.13
N PRO A 51 -1.59 -6.64 -3.27
CA PRO A 51 -1.66 -7.65 -2.22
C PRO A 51 -1.47 -9.05 -2.82
N LEU A 52 -0.73 -9.91 -2.13
CA LEU A 52 -0.55 -11.30 -2.54
C LEU A 52 -1.49 -12.18 -1.71
N ARG A 53 -2.26 -13.04 -2.36
CA ARG A 53 -3.06 -14.06 -1.69
C ARG A 53 -3.20 -15.29 -2.55
N GLY A 54 -3.03 -16.47 -1.95
CA GLY A 54 -3.45 -17.75 -2.53
C GLY A 54 -4.86 -18.11 -2.08
N ALA A 55 -5.61 -18.83 -2.92
CA ALA A 55 -6.90 -19.40 -2.54
C ALA A 55 -6.79 -20.94 -2.48
N SER A 56 -7.28 -21.54 -1.39
CA SER A 56 -7.30 -22.98 -1.18
C SER A 56 -8.31 -23.34 -0.09
N GLY A 57 -9.02 -24.45 -0.22
CA GLY A 57 -10.01 -24.89 0.78
C GLY A 57 -11.20 -25.62 0.13
N GLN A 58 -12.31 -25.67 0.86
CA GLN A 58 -13.57 -26.21 0.32
C GLN A 58 -14.07 -25.33 -0.83
N ALA A 59 -14.99 -25.84 -1.64
CA ALA A 59 -15.54 -25.08 -2.78
C ALA A 59 -16.07 -23.69 -2.39
N ILE A 60 -16.65 -23.57 -1.19
CA ILE A 60 -17.14 -22.30 -0.61
C ILE A 60 -15.98 -21.33 -0.33
N ASP A 61 -14.85 -21.83 0.18
CA ASP A 61 -13.66 -21.01 0.44
C ASP A 61 -13.08 -20.45 -0.86
N VAL A 62 -13.06 -21.27 -1.92
CA VAL A 62 -12.61 -20.87 -3.26
C VAL A 62 -13.52 -19.81 -3.86
N GLU A 63 -14.80 -19.72 -3.46
CA GLU A 63 -15.71 -18.68 -3.91
C GLU A 63 -15.61 -17.37 -3.11
N ILE A 64 -15.41 -17.45 -1.79
CA ILE A 64 -15.40 -16.30 -0.88
C ILE A 64 -14.04 -15.58 -0.91
N GLN A 65 -12.94 -16.34 -0.90
CA GLN A 65 -11.59 -15.79 -0.81
C GLN A 65 -11.23 -14.80 -1.94
N PRO A 66 -11.65 -15.01 -3.21
CA PRO A 66 -11.43 -14.05 -4.28
C PRO A 66 -12.18 -12.73 -4.10
N LYS A 67 -13.42 -12.76 -3.58
CA LYS A 67 -14.22 -11.54 -3.33
C LYS A 67 -13.52 -10.65 -2.29
N GLU A 68 -13.06 -11.27 -1.20
CA GLU A 68 -12.30 -10.59 -0.15
C GLU A 68 -10.94 -10.09 -0.64
N PHE A 69 -10.28 -10.85 -1.53
CA PHE A 69 -9.04 -10.40 -2.15
C PHE A 69 -9.25 -9.14 -3.00
N MET A 70 -10.29 -9.13 -3.85
CA MET A 70 -10.62 -7.96 -4.68
C MET A 70 -10.99 -6.74 -3.83
N HIS A 71 -11.73 -6.96 -2.73
CA HIS A 71 -12.00 -5.89 -1.77
C HIS A 71 -10.71 -5.28 -1.21
N ASN A 72 -9.79 -6.12 -0.72
CA ASN A 72 -8.51 -5.67 -0.18
C ASN A 72 -7.63 -5.00 -1.24
N LYS A 73 -7.57 -5.54 -2.46
CA LYS A 73 -6.84 -4.93 -3.58
C LYS A 73 -7.36 -3.54 -3.90
N ASN A 74 -8.68 -3.37 -4.00
CA ASN A 74 -9.29 -2.07 -4.27
C ASN A 74 -9.04 -1.08 -3.13
N ASN A 75 -9.19 -1.51 -1.88
CA ASN A 75 -8.93 -0.66 -0.71
C ASN A 75 -7.48 -0.15 -0.68
N VAL A 76 -6.51 -1.04 -0.85
CA VAL A 76 -5.09 -0.67 -0.92
C VAL A 76 -4.81 0.28 -2.08
N THR A 77 -5.38 0.02 -3.25
CA THR A 77 -5.23 0.90 -4.43
C THR A 77 -5.76 2.30 -4.16
N SER A 78 -6.95 2.42 -3.56
CA SER A 78 -7.54 3.73 -3.21
C SER A 78 -6.66 4.50 -2.21
N ILE A 79 -6.02 3.79 -1.28
CA ILE A 79 -5.11 4.42 -0.32
C ILE A 79 -3.85 4.92 -1.02
N ILE A 80 -3.29 4.14 -1.94
CA ILE A 80 -2.14 4.55 -2.75
C ILE A 80 -2.48 5.77 -3.61
N ASP A 81 -3.62 5.74 -4.31
CA ASP A 81 -4.15 6.85 -5.10
C ASP A 81 -4.27 8.14 -4.26
N GLY A 82 -4.75 8.03 -3.01
CA GLY A 82 -4.90 9.16 -2.10
C GLY A 82 -3.60 9.92 -1.76
N TYR A 83 -2.44 9.25 -1.74
CA TYR A 83 -1.15 9.91 -1.43
C TYR A 83 -0.19 10.05 -2.62
N CYS A 84 -0.46 9.38 -3.74
CA CYS A 84 0.29 9.49 -4.99
C CYS A 84 -0.25 10.65 -5.85
N SER A 85 0.12 11.88 -5.50
CA SER A 85 -0.25 13.06 -6.28
C SER A 85 0.13 12.93 -7.76
N GLY A 86 -0.83 13.12 -8.66
CA GLY A 86 -0.60 13.13 -10.11
C GLY A 86 -0.72 11.78 -10.81
N ARG A 87 -1.10 10.71 -10.10
CA ARG A 87 -1.53 9.45 -10.72
C ARG A 87 -3.04 9.29 -10.57
N SER A 88 -3.67 8.66 -11.55
CA SER A 88 -5.07 8.23 -11.44
C SER A 88 -5.13 6.84 -10.83
N PHE A 89 -6.29 6.49 -10.24
CA PHE A 89 -6.56 5.14 -9.75
C PHE A 89 -6.22 4.03 -10.78
N ASP A 90 -6.59 4.21 -12.04
CA ASP A 90 -6.27 3.24 -13.12
C ASP A 90 -4.78 3.12 -13.38
N GLN A 91 -4.03 4.22 -13.25
CA GLN A 91 -2.57 4.18 -13.35
C GLN A 91 -1.96 3.44 -12.16
N VAL A 92 -2.44 3.71 -10.95
CA VAL A 92 -2.01 2.99 -9.74
C VAL A 92 -2.28 1.50 -9.86
N LEU A 93 -3.46 1.10 -10.35
CA LEU A 93 -3.80 -0.32 -10.58
C LEU A 93 -2.80 -1.01 -11.51
N LYS A 94 -2.40 -0.34 -12.59
CA LYS A 94 -1.41 -0.86 -13.54
C LYS A 94 -0.02 -0.94 -12.91
N ASP A 95 0.37 0.10 -12.19
CA ASP A 95 1.67 0.22 -11.56
C ASP A 95 1.90 -0.85 -10.48
N ILE A 96 0.85 -1.21 -9.72
CA ILE A 96 0.97 -2.23 -8.67
C ILE A 96 0.73 -3.66 -9.17
N ASP A 97 0.40 -3.90 -10.44
CA ASP A 97 0.06 -5.25 -10.88
C ASP A 97 1.24 -6.23 -10.74
N ARG A 98 2.48 -5.72 -10.83
CA ARG A 98 3.71 -6.45 -10.57
C ARG A 98 4.62 -5.65 -9.65
N ASP A 99 5.70 -6.26 -9.22
CA ASP A 99 6.76 -5.59 -8.47
C ASP A 99 7.29 -4.40 -9.28
N GLN A 100 7.01 -3.20 -8.79
CA GLN A 100 7.49 -1.94 -9.36
C GLN A 100 8.40 -1.25 -8.36
N TYR A 101 9.65 -1.02 -8.77
CA TYR A 101 10.67 -0.29 -8.03
C TYR A 101 10.78 1.18 -8.44
#